data_AF-A0AA36CAS9-F1
#
_entry.id   AF-A0AA36CAS9-F1
#
_cell.length_a   1.000
_cell.length_b   1.000
_cell.length_c   1.000
_cell.angle_alpha   90.00
_cell.angle_beta   90.00
_cell.angle_gamma   90.00
#
_symmetry.space_group_name_H-M   'P 1'
#
loop_
_entity.id
_entity.type
_entity.pdbx_description
1 polymer ?
#
loop_
_entity_poly.entity_id
_entity_poly.type
_entity_poly.pdbx_seq_one_letter_code
_entity_poly.pdbx_strand_id
1 'polypeptide(L)'
;MRYDFHSKLHTFIRYSSLVPLAIILLPYTNMVQDLWEIRRNAHKSCATTNHPQKLVAGGCLELDHQQIAIAMEWYNRLCPTGEKVCDIVSPFIDFPAEFLQSPGHSINFCDVPNRKLELVKDFMCHLDDESYFKNNYTALAGVNIKSECHNATEMPENSEYWSSLALIEDPLERFIYEFYQECELNTVNGRCYECDGNLECFLGKQHVFDLLHAKERIAVRPPAQYFVPQNWHCHFRAYQDEYRVFLYNQHDKWSHMLAIKDVLLQNGFSEQKLSHLLSDYALKLADQDFHYGQLNRWRRQILERRELYGPFVRQFFYDYIIFRLPFPEPKFSE
;
A
#
# COMPACT_ATOMS: atom_id res chain seq x y z
N MET A 1 -69.21 -4.54 20.69
CA MET A 1 -68.68 -3.17 20.90
C MET A 1 -68.12 -3.08 22.31
N ARG A 2 -66.90 -2.54 22.46
CA ARG A 2 -66.02 -2.56 23.64
C ARG A 2 -65.39 -3.93 23.95
N TYR A 3 -64.19 -4.12 23.42
CA TYR A 3 -63.24 -5.13 23.88
C TYR A 3 -62.09 -4.42 24.59
N ASP A 4 -61.61 -5.11 25.61
CA ASP A 4 -60.85 -4.64 26.76
C ASP A 4 -59.46 -4.05 26.44
N PHE A 5 -59.17 -2.89 27.04
CA PHE A 5 -57.96 -2.09 26.86
C PHE A 5 -57.13 -2.17 28.14
N HIS A 6 -56.59 -3.35 28.51
CA HIS A 6 -55.64 -3.42 29.64
C HIS A 6 -54.63 -4.58 29.71
N SER A 7 -54.37 -5.34 28.64
CA SER A 7 -53.48 -6.53 28.73
C SER A 7 -52.30 -6.59 27.75
N LYS A 8 -51.85 -5.47 27.16
CA LYS A 8 -50.63 -5.45 26.31
C LYS A 8 -49.75 -4.21 26.51
N LEU A 9 -49.47 -3.84 27.75
CA LEU A 9 -48.51 -2.77 28.07
C LEU A 9 -47.38 -3.18 29.03
N HIS A 10 -47.08 -4.47 29.17
CA HIS A 10 -45.96 -4.95 29.99
C HIS A 10 -44.91 -5.78 29.25
N THR A 11 -44.97 -5.87 27.92
CA THR A 11 -43.99 -6.61 27.10
C THR A 11 -43.27 -5.72 26.07
N PHE A 12 -43.30 -4.39 26.25
CA PHE A 12 -42.63 -3.44 25.33
C PHE A 12 -41.71 -2.42 26.01
N ILE A 13 -41.41 -2.59 27.30
CA ILE A 13 -40.41 -1.79 28.03
C ILE A 13 -39.40 -2.73 28.72
N ARG A 14 -38.75 -3.59 27.94
CA ARG A 14 -37.49 -4.28 28.31
C ARG A 14 -36.56 -4.52 27.10
N TYR A 15 -36.65 -3.64 26.09
CA TYR A 15 -35.74 -3.62 24.94
C TYR A 15 -35.12 -2.24 24.68
N SER A 16 -35.10 -1.35 25.69
CA SER A 16 -34.47 -0.02 25.55
C SER A 16 -33.07 0.10 26.17
N SER A 17 -32.48 -1.01 26.65
CA SER A 17 -31.15 -1.01 27.28
C SER A 17 -30.07 -1.81 26.55
N LEU A 18 -30.39 -2.47 25.43
CA LEU A 18 -29.42 -3.21 24.60
C LEU A 18 -29.07 -2.52 23.27
N VAL A 19 -29.85 -1.52 22.86
CA VAL A 19 -29.53 -0.68 21.69
C VAL A 19 -28.24 0.14 21.88
N PRO A 20 -27.88 0.66 23.09
CA PRO A 20 -26.62 1.40 23.25
C PRO A 20 -25.38 0.53 23.04
N LEU A 21 -25.43 -0.74 23.48
CA LEU A 21 -24.30 -1.67 23.37
C LEU A 21 -24.06 -2.11 21.92
N ALA A 22 -25.12 -2.37 21.15
CA ALA A 22 -24.98 -2.71 19.73
C ALA A 22 -24.36 -1.54 18.93
N ILE A 23 -24.74 -0.29 19.22
CA ILE A 23 -24.21 0.90 18.52
C ILE A 23 -22.72 1.15 18.87
N ILE A 24 -22.30 0.86 20.11
CA ILE A 24 -20.90 1.01 20.53
C ILE A 24 -20.01 -0.09 19.92
N LEU A 25 -20.55 -1.27 19.62
CA LEU A 25 -19.78 -2.41 19.11
C LEU A 25 -19.68 -2.47 17.57
N LEU A 26 -20.57 -1.83 16.81
CA LEU A 26 -20.57 -1.88 15.33
C LEU A 26 -19.27 -1.37 14.65
N PRO A 27 -18.62 -0.28 15.10
CA PRO A 27 -17.34 0.15 14.51
C PRO A 27 -16.25 -0.90 14.76
N TYR A 28 -16.23 -1.46 15.97
CA TYR A 28 -15.31 -2.53 16.34
C TYR A 28 -15.54 -3.81 15.55
N THR A 29 -16.78 -4.14 15.16
CA THR A 29 -17.04 -5.35 14.37
C THR A 29 -16.37 -5.29 12.99
N ASN A 30 -16.36 -4.13 12.33
CA ASN A 30 -15.75 -4.00 11.00
C ASN A 30 -14.22 -4.15 11.07
N MET A 31 -13.56 -3.41 11.98
CA MET A 31 -12.10 -3.54 12.14
C MET A 31 -11.71 -4.95 12.61
N VAL A 32 -12.44 -5.55 13.56
CA VAL A 32 -12.13 -6.92 13.99
C VAL A 32 -12.30 -7.91 12.83
N GLN A 33 -13.30 -7.70 11.98
CA GLN A 33 -13.50 -8.51 10.78
C GLN A 33 -12.35 -8.32 9.77
N ASP A 34 -11.91 -7.09 9.55
CA ASP A 34 -10.79 -6.76 8.67
C ASP A 34 -9.47 -7.37 9.21
N LEU A 35 -9.17 -7.21 10.50
CA LEU A 35 -8.00 -7.81 11.14
C LEU A 35 -8.04 -9.34 11.10
N TRP A 36 -9.23 -9.91 11.29
CA TRP A 36 -9.41 -11.35 11.18
C TRP A 36 -9.24 -11.82 9.74
N GLU A 37 -9.66 -11.05 8.74
CA GLU A 37 -9.42 -11.34 7.34
C GLU A 37 -7.93 -11.27 6.98
N ILE A 38 -7.22 -10.21 7.39
CA ILE A 38 -5.77 -10.09 7.20
C ILE A 38 -5.06 -11.31 7.80
N ARG A 39 -5.41 -11.68 9.04
CA ARG A 39 -4.84 -12.85 9.73
C ARG A 39 -5.19 -14.16 9.04
N ARG A 40 -6.44 -14.35 8.63
CA ARG A 40 -6.92 -15.58 8.00
C ARG A 40 -6.21 -15.80 6.66
N ASN A 41 -6.02 -14.74 5.88
CA ASN A 41 -5.30 -14.83 4.62
C ASN A 41 -3.85 -15.26 4.88
N ALA A 42 -3.16 -14.65 5.85
CA ALA A 42 -1.79 -15.04 6.21
C ALA A 42 -1.65 -16.51 6.68
N HIS A 43 -2.63 -17.03 7.43
CA HIS A 43 -2.59 -18.42 7.91
C HIS A 43 -2.72 -19.48 6.81
N LYS A 44 -3.47 -19.20 5.73
CA LYS A 44 -3.74 -20.21 4.68
C LYS A 44 -2.47 -20.62 3.92
N SER A 45 -1.50 -19.72 3.78
CA SER A 45 -0.24 -19.98 3.06
C SER A 45 0.87 -20.57 3.93
N CYS A 46 0.88 -20.30 5.24
CA CYS A 46 1.88 -20.92 6.14
C CYS A 46 1.62 -22.41 6.36
N ALA A 47 0.37 -22.86 6.26
CA ALA A 47 0.01 -24.26 6.44
C ALA A 47 0.36 -25.17 5.25
N THR A 48 0.64 -24.61 4.07
CA THR A 48 0.85 -25.37 2.82
C THR A 48 2.33 -25.55 2.44
N THR A 49 3.28 -24.99 3.19
CA THR A 49 4.70 -24.99 2.80
C THR A 49 5.48 -26.15 3.43
N ASN A 50 5.50 -27.30 2.74
CA ASN A 50 6.49 -28.38 2.95
C ASN A 50 7.81 -28.13 2.17
N HIS A 51 8.06 -26.91 1.67
CA HIS A 51 9.22 -26.60 0.84
C HIS A 51 10.41 -26.09 1.66
N PRO A 52 11.57 -26.79 1.66
CA PRO A 52 12.70 -26.51 2.55
C PRO A 52 13.57 -25.30 2.16
N GLN A 53 13.08 -24.34 1.37
CA GLN A 53 13.86 -23.19 0.88
C GLN A 53 13.33 -21.79 1.26
N LYS A 54 12.25 -21.66 2.04
CA LYS A 54 11.85 -20.36 2.60
C LYS A 54 12.60 -20.08 3.92
N LEU A 55 13.89 -19.76 3.84
CA LEU A 55 14.69 -19.30 4.97
C LEU A 55 15.70 -18.24 4.53
N VAL A 56 15.25 -17.00 4.27
CA VAL A 56 16.02 -15.76 4.53
C VAL A 56 15.03 -14.60 4.73
N ALA A 57 15.12 -13.92 5.89
CA ALA A 57 14.57 -12.61 6.23
C ALA A 57 13.18 -12.24 5.67
N GLY A 58 12.14 -12.85 6.24
CA GLY A 58 10.75 -12.53 5.92
C GLY A 58 9.84 -13.70 6.22
N GLY A 59 9.73 -14.08 7.50
CA GLY A 59 8.73 -15.06 7.91
C GLY A 59 7.33 -14.59 7.52
N CYS A 60 6.39 -15.53 7.38
CA CYS A 60 4.98 -15.25 7.10
C CYS A 60 4.51 -13.93 7.75
N LEU A 61 3.85 -13.07 6.96
CA LEU A 61 3.18 -11.85 7.43
C LEU A 61 1.93 -12.18 8.27
N GLU A 62 2.03 -13.12 9.21
CA GLU A 62 0.96 -13.36 10.18
C GLU A 62 0.89 -12.17 11.14
N LEU A 63 -0.30 -11.58 11.28
CA LEU A 63 -0.53 -10.60 12.34
C LEU A 63 -0.42 -11.30 13.69
N ASP A 64 0.70 -11.08 14.37
CA ASP A 64 0.87 -11.55 15.73
C ASP A 64 0.03 -10.71 16.72
N HIS A 65 -0.02 -11.16 17.98
CA HIS A 65 -0.76 -10.45 19.02
C HIS A 65 -0.27 -9.02 19.26
N GLN A 66 0.99 -8.72 18.98
CA GLN A 66 1.55 -7.38 19.13
C GLN A 66 1.02 -6.45 18.02
N GLN A 67 0.97 -6.91 16.78
CA GLN A 67 0.41 -6.14 15.66
C GLN A 67 -1.09 -5.88 15.85
N ILE A 68 -1.83 -6.87 16.37
CA ILE A 68 -3.26 -6.69 16.70
C ILE A 68 -3.41 -5.63 17.81
N ALA A 69 -2.58 -5.68 18.86
CA ALA A 69 -2.63 -4.69 19.94
C ALA A 69 -2.34 -3.27 19.43
N ILE A 70 -1.32 -3.12 18.57
CA ILE A 70 -0.99 -1.85 17.91
C ILE A 70 -2.17 -1.36 17.06
N ALA A 71 -2.78 -2.23 16.25
CA ALA A 71 -3.94 -1.86 15.43
C ALA A 71 -5.11 -1.37 16.29
N MET A 72 -5.43 -2.07 17.38
CA MET A 72 -6.50 -1.70 18.31
C MET A 72 -6.22 -0.35 18.99
N GLU A 73 -4.98 -0.12 19.43
CA GLU A 73 -4.56 1.14 20.05
C GLU A 73 -4.76 2.32 19.08
N TRP A 74 -4.24 2.19 17.85
CA TRP A 74 -4.36 3.22 16.83
C TRP A 74 -5.80 3.44 16.39
N TYR A 75 -6.60 2.37 16.25
CA TYR A 75 -8.01 2.50 15.93
C TYR A 75 -8.76 3.32 16.98
N ASN A 76 -8.54 3.03 18.27
CA ASN A 76 -9.18 3.75 19.36
C ASN A 76 -8.77 5.24 19.39
N ARG A 77 -7.53 5.54 19.01
CA ARG A 77 -7.03 6.91 18.88
C ARG A 77 -7.68 7.67 17.73
N LEU A 78 -7.84 7.01 16.58
CA LEU A 78 -8.35 7.62 15.35
C LEU A 78 -9.88 7.73 15.31
N CYS A 79 -10.56 6.85 16.04
CA CYS A 79 -12.01 6.69 16.03
C CYS A 79 -12.56 6.62 17.47
N PRO A 80 -12.49 7.73 18.23
CA PRO A 80 -12.92 7.78 19.61
C PRO A 80 -14.41 7.49 19.77
N THR A 81 -14.78 6.87 20.90
CA THR A 81 -16.15 6.47 21.22
C THR A 81 -17.10 7.67 21.22
N GLY A 82 -18.06 7.68 20.29
CA GLY A 82 -19.05 8.75 20.12
C GLY A 82 -19.32 9.10 18.66
N GLU A 83 -18.36 8.82 17.77
CA GLU A 83 -18.56 8.90 16.33
C GLU A 83 -19.37 7.68 15.84
N LYS A 84 -20.40 7.93 15.01
CA LYS A 84 -21.29 6.87 14.51
C LYS A 84 -20.62 5.96 13.48
N VAL A 85 -19.57 6.43 12.81
CA VAL A 85 -18.84 5.72 11.76
C VAL A 85 -17.38 6.19 11.82
N CYS A 86 -16.47 5.22 11.88
CA CYS A 86 -15.04 5.44 11.73
C CYS A 86 -14.71 5.43 10.23
N ASP A 87 -14.26 6.56 9.70
CA ASP A 87 -13.95 6.73 8.26
C ASP A 87 -12.56 6.17 7.90
N ILE A 88 -12.19 5.00 8.41
CA ILE A 88 -11.00 4.28 7.95
C ILE A 88 -11.30 3.67 6.58
N VAL A 89 -10.36 3.85 5.66
CA VAL A 89 -10.45 3.28 4.32
C VAL A 89 -10.21 1.76 4.42
N SER A 90 -11.12 0.98 3.85
CA SER A 90 -11.07 -0.50 3.92
C SER A 90 -9.80 -1.07 3.26
N PRO A 91 -9.25 -2.18 3.77
CA PRO A 91 -8.12 -2.84 3.14
C PRO A 91 -8.56 -3.63 1.91
N PHE A 92 -7.60 -4.01 1.07
CA PHE A 92 -7.76 -5.03 0.03
C PHE A 92 -8.92 -4.75 -0.95
N ILE A 93 -9.13 -3.48 -1.28
CA ILE A 93 -10.08 -3.11 -2.33
C ILE A 93 -9.50 -3.50 -3.67
N ASP A 94 -10.32 -4.13 -4.50
CA ASP A 94 -9.92 -4.56 -5.83
C ASP A 94 -9.53 -3.33 -6.67
N PHE A 95 -8.26 -3.27 -7.02
CA PHE A 95 -7.68 -2.22 -7.85
C PHE A 95 -6.99 -2.87 -9.05
N PRO A 96 -6.94 -2.24 -10.23
CA PRO A 96 -6.18 -2.74 -11.37
C PRO A 96 -4.76 -3.15 -10.95
N ALA A 97 -4.45 -4.43 -11.16
CA ALA A 97 -3.15 -5.01 -10.85
C ALA A 97 -2.25 -4.92 -12.09
N GLU A 98 -1.00 -4.57 -11.85
CA GLU A 98 0.06 -4.56 -12.85
C GLU A 98 1.25 -5.34 -12.30
N PHE A 99 1.78 -6.23 -13.13
CA PHE A 99 2.89 -7.11 -12.81
C PHE A 99 3.95 -7.02 -13.89
N LEU A 100 5.22 -6.96 -13.48
CA LEU A 100 6.36 -7.16 -14.37
C LEU A 100 6.86 -8.59 -14.16
N GLN A 101 6.70 -9.43 -15.18
CA GLN A 101 7.08 -10.83 -15.11
C GLN A 101 8.35 -11.08 -15.91
N SER A 102 9.21 -11.95 -15.41
CA SER A 102 10.36 -12.49 -16.13
C SER A 102 10.24 -14.02 -16.13
N PRO A 103 9.54 -14.61 -17.12
CA PRO A 103 9.30 -16.05 -17.15
C PRO A 103 10.56 -16.89 -17.22
N GLY A 104 11.59 -16.39 -17.92
CA GLY A 104 12.88 -17.08 -18.04
C GLY A 104 13.60 -17.28 -16.70
N HIS A 105 13.26 -16.48 -15.69
CA HIS A 105 13.87 -16.50 -14.36
C HIS A 105 12.87 -16.70 -13.23
N SER A 106 11.61 -17.00 -13.55
CA SER A 106 10.52 -17.22 -12.58
C SER A 106 10.39 -16.10 -11.54
N ILE A 107 10.52 -14.83 -11.98
CA ILE A 107 10.32 -13.66 -11.12
C ILE A 107 9.04 -12.94 -11.52
N ASN A 108 8.25 -12.59 -10.51
CA ASN A 108 7.06 -11.76 -10.64
C ASN A 108 7.23 -10.54 -9.75
N PHE A 109 7.09 -9.34 -10.29
CA PHE A 109 7.21 -8.10 -9.54
C PHE A 109 5.90 -7.34 -9.58
N CYS A 110 5.32 -7.10 -8.42
CA CYS A 110 4.15 -6.25 -8.24
C CYS A 110 4.52 -4.79 -8.54
N ASP A 111 3.89 -4.22 -9.57
CA ASP A 111 4.05 -2.81 -9.92
C ASP A 111 3.05 -1.95 -9.13
N VAL A 112 3.42 -1.63 -7.88
CA VAL A 112 2.72 -0.58 -7.13
C VAL A 112 3.08 0.78 -7.75
N PRO A 113 2.11 1.58 -8.24
CA PRO A 113 2.38 2.87 -8.83
C PRO A 113 3.17 3.79 -7.88
N ASN A 114 4.41 4.09 -8.27
CA ASN A 114 5.31 4.97 -7.54
C ASN A 114 6.36 5.56 -8.50
N ARG A 115 6.39 6.89 -8.61
CA ARG A 115 7.31 7.59 -9.53
C ARG A 115 8.77 7.50 -9.11
N LYS A 116 9.09 7.24 -7.84
CA LYS A 116 10.48 6.99 -7.39
C LYS A 116 10.99 5.62 -7.81
N LEU A 117 10.08 4.68 -8.07
CA LEU A 117 10.41 3.28 -8.35
C LEU A 117 10.45 2.95 -9.86
N GLU A 118 10.27 3.94 -10.73
CA GLU A 118 10.40 3.75 -12.20
C GLU A 118 11.75 3.11 -12.57
N LEU A 119 12.82 3.43 -11.84
CA LEU A 119 14.13 2.81 -12.08
C LEU A 119 14.15 1.30 -11.74
N VAL A 120 13.37 0.87 -10.75
CA VAL A 120 13.22 -0.56 -10.44
C VAL A 120 12.41 -1.25 -11.53
N LYS A 121 11.40 -0.58 -12.11
CA LYS A 121 10.68 -1.10 -13.27
C LYS A 121 11.60 -1.28 -14.47
N ASP A 122 12.39 -0.26 -14.81
CA ASP A 122 13.40 -0.33 -15.88
C ASP A 122 14.34 -1.52 -15.66
N PHE A 123 14.78 -1.70 -14.41
CA PHE A 123 15.63 -2.79 -14.01
C PHE A 123 14.93 -4.15 -14.21
N MET A 124 13.69 -4.33 -13.75
CA MET A 124 12.93 -5.57 -13.92
C MET A 124 12.66 -5.89 -15.40
N CYS A 125 12.35 -4.88 -16.20
CA CYS A 125 12.19 -5.01 -17.64
C CYS A 125 13.47 -5.48 -18.34
N HIS A 126 14.62 -4.99 -17.90
CA HIS A 126 15.91 -5.46 -18.41
C HIS A 126 16.12 -6.97 -18.17
N LEU A 127 15.60 -7.49 -17.08
CA LEU A 127 15.71 -8.91 -16.74
C LEU A 127 14.83 -9.81 -17.63
N ASP A 128 13.76 -9.27 -18.22
CA ASP A 128 12.82 -10.02 -19.06
C ASP A 128 13.39 -10.29 -20.47
N ASP A 129 13.94 -9.27 -21.14
CA ASP A 129 14.57 -9.42 -22.47
C ASP A 129 16.02 -8.90 -22.51
N GLU A 130 16.94 -9.67 -21.91
CA GLU A 130 18.37 -9.33 -21.90
C GLU A 130 18.95 -9.04 -23.30
N SER A 131 18.42 -9.69 -24.34
CA SER A 131 18.95 -9.61 -25.70
C SER A 131 18.61 -8.28 -26.36
N TYR A 132 17.40 -7.79 -26.13
CA TYR A 132 16.95 -6.48 -26.56
C TYR A 132 17.79 -5.39 -25.90
N PHE A 133 17.97 -5.46 -24.58
CA PHE A 133 18.73 -4.46 -23.85
C PHE A 133 20.25 -4.54 -24.11
N LYS A 134 20.82 -5.69 -24.48
CA LYS A 134 22.24 -5.74 -24.87
C LYS A 134 22.51 -5.00 -26.18
N ASN A 135 21.54 -4.96 -27.08
CA ASN A 135 21.71 -4.45 -28.45
C ASN A 135 21.20 -3.01 -28.64
N ASN A 136 20.19 -2.60 -27.86
CA ASN A 136 19.54 -1.29 -28.02
C ASN A 136 19.87 -0.30 -26.90
N TYR A 137 20.58 -0.74 -25.86
CA TYR A 137 20.73 0.02 -24.63
C TYR A 137 22.18 0.46 -24.40
N THR A 138 22.40 1.78 -24.50
CA THR A 138 23.61 2.45 -24.00
C THR A 138 23.23 3.14 -22.69
N ALA A 139 23.43 2.44 -21.57
CA ALA A 139 23.00 2.81 -20.21
C ALA A 139 21.47 2.93 -20.08
N LEU A 140 20.93 2.82 -18.86
CA LEU A 140 19.51 2.90 -18.52
C LEU A 140 18.77 4.20 -19.03
N ALA A 141 19.32 5.01 -19.93
CA ALA A 141 18.83 6.29 -20.42
C ALA A 141 17.49 6.24 -21.19
N GLY A 142 16.41 6.65 -20.53
CA GLY A 142 15.34 7.48 -21.10
C GLY A 142 14.47 6.92 -22.25
N VAL A 143 14.64 5.66 -22.65
CA VAL A 143 13.72 5.03 -23.61
C VAL A 143 12.42 4.68 -22.89
N ASN A 144 11.29 4.84 -23.57
CA ASN A 144 9.96 4.53 -23.07
C ASN A 144 9.78 3.00 -23.01
N ILE A 145 10.47 2.34 -22.07
CA ILE A 145 10.59 0.87 -21.91
C ILE A 145 9.22 0.19 -21.69
N LYS A 146 8.20 0.93 -21.27
CA LYS A 146 6.89 0.38 -20.87
C LYS A 146 6.18 -0.44 -21.95
N SER A 147 6.49 -0.25 -23.24
CA SER A 147 5.84 -1.00 -24.31
C SER A 147 6.38 -2.41 -24.52
N GLU A 148 7.49 -2.79 -23.89
CA GLU A 148 8.25 -4.00 -24.27
C GLU A 148 8.52 -4.99 -23.13
N CYS A 149 8.19 -4.65 -21.88
CA CYS A 149 8.25 -5.61 -20.77
C CYS A 149 7.02 -6.52 -20.79
N HIS A 150 7.18 -7.77 -20.31
CA HIS A 150 6.04 -8.65 -20.06
C HIS A 150 5.17 -8.11 -18.91
N ASN A 151 4.26 -7.21 -19.26
CA ASN A 151 3.25 -6.68 -18.36
C ASN A 151 2.09 -7.67 -18.26
N ALA A 152 1.75 -8.08 -17.05
CA ALA A 152 0.60 -8.93 -16.77
C ALA A 152 -0.36 -8.24 -15.79
N THR A 153 -1.63 -8.63 -15.82
CA THR A 153 -2.66 -8.15 -14.87
C THR A 153 -3.00 -9.19 -13.81
N GLU A 154 -2.43 -10.39 -13.93
CA GLU A 154 -2.65 -11.53 -13.05
C GLU A 154 -1.31 -12.10 -12.60
N MET A 155 -1.33 -12.75 -11.43
CA MET A 155 -0.20 -13.56 -10.96
C MET A 155 0.09 -14.68 -11.98
N PRO A 156 1.36 -15.10 -12.12
CA PRO A 156 1.70 -16.19 -13.01
C PRO A 156 1.05 -17.50 -12.55
N GLU A 157 0.72 -18.38 -13.49
CA GLU A 157 0.26 -19.72 -13.15
C GLU A 157 1.33 -20.48 -12.37
N ASN A 158 0.91 -21.22 -11.33
CA ASN A 158 1.79 -21.89 -10.38
C ASN A 158 2.77 -20.91 -9.69
N SER A 159 2.25 -19.78 -9.22
CA SER A 159 3.00 -18.71 -8.56
C SER A 159 3.81 -19.17 -7.35
N GLU A 160 3.50 -20.33 -6.77
CA GLU A 160 4.27 -20.95 -5.70
C GLU A 160 5.72 -21.29 -6.10
N TYR A 161 6.01 -21.43 -7.39
CA TYR A 161 7.36 -21.65 -7.93
C TYR A 161 8.06 -20.35 -8.36
N TRP A 162 7.40 -19.21 -8.21
CA TRP A 162 7.94 -17.91 -8.59
C TRP A 162 8.45 -17.15 -7.38
N SER A 163 9.48 -16.35 -7.60
CA SER A 163 9.86 -15.31 -6.65
C SER A 163 8.99 -14.08 -6.89
N SER A 164 7.87 -14.01 -6.16
CA SER A 164 6.99 -12.84 -6.17
C SER A 164 7.53 -11.75 -5.25
N LEU A 165 7.76 -10.57 -5.82
CA LEU A 165 8.37 -9.42 -5.16
C LEU A 165 7.39 -8.25 -5.16
N ALA A 166 7.37 -7.49 -4.08
CA ALA A 166 6.70 -6.20 -4.05
C ALA A 166 7.61 -5.17 -3.39
N LEU A 167 7.72 -3.98 -3.98
CA LEU A 167 8.45 -2.86 -3.39
C LEU A 167 7.43 -1.80 -2.96
N ILE A 168 7.31 -1.62 -1.65
CA ILE A 168 6.44 -0.62 -1.03
C ILE A 168 7.28 0.55 -0.52
N GLU A 169 6.62 1.67 -0.22
CA GLU A 169 7.24 2.82 0.44
C GLU A 169 6.45 3.16 1.72
N ASP A 170 7.08 3.89 2.65
CA ASP A 170 6.35 4.48 3.77
C ASP A 170 5.19 5.36 3.23
N PRO A 171 3.93 5.16 3.68
CA PRO A 171 2.79 5.87 3.12
C PRO A 171 2.90 7.39 3.19
N LEU A 172 3.57 7.94 4.21
CA LEU A 172 3.73 9.39 4.36
C LEU A 172 4.73 9.93 3.34
N GLU A 173 5.87 9.26 3.18
CA GLU A 173 6.89 9.65 2.19
C GLU A 173 6.41 9.49 0.75
N ARG A 174 5.67 8.42 0.46
CA ARG A 174 5.01 8.21 -0.84
C ARG A 174 4.00 9.33 -1.11
N PHE A 175 3.06 9.55 -0.20
CA PHE A 175 2.00 10.54 -0.37
C PHE A 175 2.55 11.96 -0.60
N ILE A 176 3.52 12.38 0.21
CA ILE A 176 4.12 13.73 0.10
C ILE A 176 4.85 13.91 -1.22
N TYR A 177 5.57 12.89 -1.67
CA TYR A 177 6.27 12.95 -2.94
C TYR A 177 5.29 13.03 -4.10
N GLU A 178 4.28 12.17 -4.14
CA GLU A 178 3.28 12.16 -5.21
C GLU A 178 2.45 13.46 -5.18
N PHE A 179 2.13 13.99 -4.01
CA PHE A 179 1.49 15.31 -3.87
C PHE A 179 2.38 16.41 -4.45
N TYR A 180 3.67 16.43 -4.13
CA TYR A 180 4.60 17.40 -4.70
C TYR A 180 4.70 17.28 -6.23
N GLN A 181 4.79 16.06 -6.76
CA GLN A 181 4.83 15.83 -8.21
C GLN A 181 3.56 16.33 -8.90
N GLU A 182 2.38 15.95 -8.39
CA GLU A 182 1.10 16.26 -9.03
C GLU A 182 0.62 17.68 -8.79
N CYS A 183 0.90 18.26 -7.62
CA CYS A 183 0.32 19.54 -7.22
C CYS A 183 1.28 20.72 -7.32
N GLU A 184 2.59 20.50 -7.21
CA GLU A 184 3.60 21.59 -7.26
C GLU A 184 4.35 21.61 -8.60
N LEU A 185 4.77 20.45 -9.11
CA LEU A 185 5.54 20.38 -10.37
C LEU A 185 4.65 20.32 -11.61
N ASN A 186 3.58 19.54 -11.58
CA ASN A 186 2.68 19.35 -12.72
C ASN A 186 1.65 20.49 -12.85
N THR A 187 2.13 21.68 -13.23
CA THR A 187 1.30 22.90 -13.33
C THR A 187 0.45 22.98 -14.61
N VAL A 188 0.64 22.07 -15.57
CA VAL A 188 0.11 22.19 -16.94
C VAL A 188 -1.26 21.53 -17.13
N ASN A 189 -1.66 20.58 -16.26
CA ASN A 189 -2.86 19.77 -16.47
C ASN A 189 -3.92 19.93 -15.37
N GLY A 190 -4.50 21.13 -15.24
CA GLY A 190 -5.85 21.23 -14.68
C GLY A 190 -6.01 20.63 -13.27
N ARG A 191 -5.12 21.07 -12.36
CA ARG A 191 -5.26 21.18 -10.91
C ARG A 191 -5.39 19.85 -10.15
N CYS A 192 -4.35 19.50 -9.38
CA CYS A 192 -4.36 18.95 -8.01
C CYS A 192 -5.77 18.75 -7.38
N TYR A 193 -6.61 17.90 -7.96
CA TYR A 193 -8.07 17.87 -7.73
C TYR A 193 -8.77 19.22 -7.50
N GLU A 194 -8.49 20.22 -8.33
CA GLU A 194 -9.05 21.57 -8.19
C GLU A 194 -8.78 22.22 -6.81
N CYS A 195 -7.71 21.78 -6.13
CA CYS A 195 -7.30 22.30 -4.84
C CYS A 195 -6.20 23.35 -4.94
N ASP A 196 -5.70 23.66 -6.14
CA ASP A 196 -4.72 24.72 -6.40
C ASP A 196 -3.49 24.64 -5.45
N GLY A 197 -2.96 23.43 -5.21
CA GLY A 197 -1.82 23.18 -4.31
C GLY A 197 -2.16 23.15 -2.81
N ASN A 198 -3.44 23.29 -2.44
CA ASN A 198 -3.87 23.17 -1.05
C ASN A 198 -3.92 21.71 -0.60
N LEU A 199 -2.97 21.34 0.28
CA LEU A 199 -2.84 20.00 0.84
C LEU A 199 -4.10 19.51 1.58
N GLU A 200 -4.78 20.37 2.33
CA GLU A 200 -5.98 20.01 3.10
C GLU A 200 -7.15 19.65 2.19
N CYS A 201 -7.41 20.48 1.19
CA CYS A 201 -8.39 20.21 0.15
C CYS A 201 -8.06 18.90 -0.58
N PHE A 202 -6.80 18.71 -0.97
CA PHE A 202 -6.40 17.55 -1.75
C PHE A 202 -6.58 16.26 -0.96
N LEU A 203 -6.01 16.20 0.24
CA LEU A 203 -6.13 15.04 1.13
C LEU A 203 -7.59 14.76 1.50
N GLY A 204 -8.37 15.80 1.80
CA GLY A 204 -9.80 15.66 2.09
C GLY A 204 -10.58 15.07 0.91
N LYS A 205 -10.33 15.55 -0.32
CA LYS A 205 -10.96 15.00 -1.52
C LYS A 205 -10.51 13.57 -1.79
N GLN A 206 -9.20 13.28 -1.76
CA GLN A 206 -8.65 11.95 -1.97
C GLN A 206 -9.24 10.95 -0.97
N HIS A 207 -9.27 11.28 0.32
CA HIS A 207 -9.83 10.42 1.36
C HIS A 207 -11.31 10.08 1.11
N VAL A 208 -12.12 11.07 0.72
CA VAL A 208 -13.52 10.85 0.34
C VAL A 208 -13.64 9.99 -0.91
N PHE A 209 -12.78 10.21 -1.92
CA PHE A 209 -12.74 9.37 -3.12
C PHE A 209 -12.45 7.91 -2.76
N ASP A 210 -11.46 7.65 -1.89
CA ASP A 210 -11.10 6.30 -1.47
C ASP A 210 -12.24 5.62 -0.72
N LEU A 211 -12.91 6.33 0.19
CA LEU A 211 -14.09 5.80 0.89
C LEU A 211 -15.27 5.48 -0.06
N LEU A 212 -15.45 6.27 -1.12
CA LEU A 212 -16.48 6.01 -2.12
C LEU A 212 -16.10 4.86 -3.05
N HIS A 213 -14.83 4.76 -3.44
CA HIS A 213 -14.33 3.70 -4.28
C HIS A 213 -14.37 2.34 -3.55
N ALA A 214 -13.94 2.30 -2.30
CA ALA A 214 -14.04 1.12 -1.43
C ALA A 214 -15.47 0.61 -1.25
N LYS A 215 -16.47 1.48 -1.46
CA LYS A 215 -17.90 1.13 -1.42
C LYS A 215 -18.49 0.86 -2.82
N GLU A 216 -17.62 0.68 -3.82
CA GLU A 216 -17.94 0.47 -5.24
C GLU A 216 -18.85 1.56 -5.84
N ARG A 217 -18.78 2.79 -5.31
CA ARG A 217 -19.66 3.89 -5.74
C ARG A 217 -19.10 4.70 -6.89
N ILE A 218 -17.79 4.66 -7.08
CA ILE A 218 -17.08 5.40 -8.12
C ILE A 218 -15.92 4.57 -8.67
N ALA A 219 -15.58 4.79 -9.93
CA ALA A 219 -14.36 4.27 -10.52
C ALA A 219 -13.16 5.16 -10.19
N VAL A 220 -11.99 4.55 -10.08
CA VAL A 220 -10.72 5.29 -9.93
C VAL A 220 -10.37 6.00 -11.24
N ARG A 221 -9.83 7.22 -11.12
CA ARG A 221 -9.29 7.98 -12.24
C ARG A 221 -7.85 8.41 -11.94
N PRO A 222 -6.95 8.40 -12.93
CA PRO A 222 -5.62 9.00 -12.77
C PRO A 222 -5.73 10.45 -12.30
N PRO A 223 -4.84 10.94 -11.41
CA PRO A 223 -3.67 10.24 -10.85
C PRO A 223 -3.97 9.44 -9.55
N ALA A 224 -5.22 9.13 -9.20
CA ALA A 224 -5.56 8.58 -7.87
C ALA A 224 -4.82 7.26 -7.54
N GLN A 225 -4.40 6.50 -8.54
CA GLN A 225 -3.58 5.29 -8.40
C GLN A 225 -2.28 5.48 -7.59
N TYR A 226 -1.74 6.71 -7.53
CA TYR A 226 -0.54 7.02 -6.75
C TYR A 226 -0.86 7.32 -5.27
N PHE A 227 -2.13 7.57 -4.94
CA PHE A 227 -2.57 8.04 -3.62
C PHE A 227 -3.47 7.05 -2.88
N VAL A 228 -3.95 5.99 -3.54
CA VAL A 228 -4.65 4.90 -2.86
C VAL A 228 -3.72 4.06 -1.98
N PRO A 229 -4.24 3.36 -0.96
CA PRO A 229 -3.46 2.42 -0.16
C PRO A 229 -2.72 1.39 -1.03
N GLN A 230 -1.46 1.11 -0.67
CA GLN A 230 -0.61 0.18 -1.44
C GLN A 230 -1.15 -1.24 -1.40
N ASN A 231 -1.81 -1.64 -0.31
CA ASN A 231 -2.45 -2.94 -0.16
C ASN A 231 -3.66 -3.18 -1.10
N TRP A 232 -4.08 -2.17 -1.87
CA TRP A 232 -5.12 -2.33 -2.91
C TRP A 232 -4.55 -2.87 -4.22
N HIS A 233 -3.25 -2.69 -4.47
CA HIS A 233 -2.62 -3.13 -5.71
C HIS A 233 -2.29 -4.63 -5.70
N CYS A 234 -2.00 -5.17 -6.89
CA CYS A 234 -1.37 -6.48 -7.08
C CYS A 234 -2.06 -7.64 -6.36
N HIS A 235 -3.38 -7.55 -6.19
CA HIS A 235 -4.17 -8.60 -5.54
C HIS A 235 -3.62 -9.03 -4.17
N PHE A 236 -3.08 -8.09 -3.37
CA PHE A 236 -2.50 -8.39 -2.05
C PHE A 236 -3.45 -9.22 -1.17
N ARG A 237 -4.76 -9.04 -1.29
CA ARG A 237 -5.77 -9.86 -0.61
C ARG A 237 -5.54 -11.36 -0.77
N ALA A 238 -5.22 -11.77 -1.99
CA ALA A 238 -5.10 -13.16 -2.39
C ALA A 238 -3.67 -13.68 -2.21
N TYR A 239 -2.66 -12.82 -2.38
CA TYR A 239 -1.26 -13.26 -2.53
C TYR A 239 -0.27 -12.60 -1.54
N GLN A 240 -0.74 -11.90 -0.50
CA GLN A 240 0.14 -11.19 0.46
C GLN A 240 1.29 -12.02 1.04
N ASP A 241 1.09 -13.32 1.18
CA ASP A 241 2.02 -14.30 1.77
C ASP A 241 2.91 -15.01 0.73
N GLU A 242 2.63 -14.78 -0.56
CA GLU A 242 3.50 -15.16 -1.66
C GLU A 242 4.56 -14.08 -1.93
N TYR A 243 4.28 -12.82 -1.59
CA TYR A 243 5.22 -11.73 -1.79
C TYR A 243 6.37 -11.71 -0.77
N ARG A 244 7.59 -11.51 -1.29
CA ARG A 244 8.67 -10.89 -0.54
C ARG A 244 8.52 -9.37 -0.68
N VAL A 245 8.10 -8.72 0.41
CA VAL A 245 7.88 -7.28 0.44
C VAL A 245 9.16 -6.57 0.87
N PHE A 246 9.64 -5.66 0.04
CA PHE A 246 10.77 -4.78 0.31
C PHE A 246 10.27 -3.37 0.59
N LEU A 247 10.92 -2.68 1.52
CA LEU A 247 10.64 -1.28 1.83
C LEU A 247 11.66 -0.38 1.14
N TYR A 248 11.18 0.51 0.26
CA TYR A 248 11.96 1.62 -0.26
C TYR A 248 12.16 2.67 0.84
N ASN A 249 13.42 3.01 1.10
CA ASN A 249 13.78 4.06 2.03
C ASN A 249 14.53 5.16 1.28
N GLN A 250 13.97 6.38 1.27
CA GLN A 250 14.64 7.51 0.61
C GLN A 250 15.99 7.88 1.22
N HIS A 251 16.23 7.55 2.50
CA HIS A 251 17.50 7.78 3.20
C HIS A 251 18.52 6.66 2.98
N ASP A 252 18.05 5.51 2.49
CA ASP A 252 18.87 4.36 2.15
C ASP A 252 18.31 3.74 0.87
N LYS A 253 18.54 4.43 -0.24
CA LYS A 253 18.05 4.04 -1.57
C LYS A 253 18.73 2.76 -2.10
N TRP A 254 19.65 2.16 -1.35
CA TRP A 254 20.45 1.04 -1.82
C TRP A 254 20.07 -0.29 -1.16
N SER A 255 19.63 -0.29 0.10
CA SER A 255 19.33 -1.54 0.81
C SER A 255 18.26 -2.37 0.15
N HIS A 256 17.19 -1.77 -0.40
CA HIS A 256 16.18 -2.53 -1.13
C HIS A 256 16.75 -3.19 -2.39
N MET A 257 17.68 -2.53 -3.09
CA MET A 257 18.31 -3.11 -4.27
C MET A 257 19.26 -4.25 -3.94
N LEU A 258 19.98 -4.17 -2.82
CA LEU A 258 20.78 -5.30 -2.35
C LEU A 258 19.90 -6.49 -2.01
N ALA A 259 18.76 -6.25 -1.34
CA ALA A 259 17.82 -7.31 -1.02
C ALA A 259 17.19 -7.94 -2.28
N ILE A 260 16.86 -7.12 -3.28
CA ILE A 260 16.39 -7.59 -4.59
C ILE A 260 17.50 -8.40 -5.28
N LYS A 261 18.76 -7.91 -5.31
CA LYS A 261 19.91 -8.60 -5.89
C LYS A 261 20.04 -10.03 -5.38
N ASP A 262 19.90 -10.24 -4.07
CA ASP A 262 20.01 -11.57 -3.46
C ASP A 262 18.93 -12.53 -3.97
N VAL A 263 17.71 -12.03 -4.19
CA VAL A 263 16.65 -12.82 -4.81
C VAL A 263 16.99 -13.16 -6.26
N LEU A 264 17.53 -12.21 -7.02
CA LEU A 264 17.92 -12.47 -8.42
C LEU A 264 19.03 -13.52 -8.52
N LEU A 265 20.04 -13.44 -7.66
CA LEU A 265 21.09 -14.46 -7.60
C LEU A 265 20.51 -15.86 -7.34
N GLN A 266 19.53 -15.97 -6.44
CA GLN A 266 18.84 -17.22 -6.16
C GLN A 266 18.05 -17.76 -7.36
N ASN A 267 17.56 -16.89 -8.24
CA ASN A 267 16.81 -17.23 -9.45
C ASN A 267 17.71 -17.40 -10.69
N GLY A 268 19.02 -17.57 -10.51
CA GLY A 268 19.93 -17.95 -11.61
C GLY A 268 20.58 -16.81 -12.37
N PHE A 269 20.42 -15.56 -11.92
CA PHE A 269 21.19 -14.44 -12.50
C PHE A 269 22.67 -14.54 -12.15
N SER A 270 23.54 -14.25 -13.11
CA SER A 270 24.98 -14.23 -12.85
C SER A 270 25.40 -12.94 -12.13
N GLU A 271 26.34 -13.07 -11.19
CA GLU A 271 26.82 -11.94 -10.39
C GLU A 271 27.43 -10.82 -11.25
N GLN A 272 28.13 -11.20 -12.32
CA GLN A 272 28.68 -10.25 -13.28
C GLN A 272 27.58 -9.39 -13.92
N LYS A 273 26.47 -9.99 -14.38
CA LYS A 273 25.35 -9.26 -15.00
C LYS A 273 24.72 -8.28 -14.00
N LEU A 274 24.43 -8.75 -12.80
CA LEU A 274 23.83 -7.92 -11.76
C LEU A 274 24.75 -6.76 -11.34
N SER A 275 26.06 -6.98 -11.29
CA SER A 275 27.01 -5.92 -10.93
C SER A 275 26.99 -4.75 -11.93
N HIS A 276 26.85 -5.03 -13.22
CA HIS A 276 26.74 -3.99 -14.24
C HIS A 276 25.42 -3.20 -14.08
N LEU A 277 24.29 -3.90 -13.95
CA LEU A 277 22.98 -3.26 -13.79
C LEU A 277 22.87 -2.41 -12.52
N LEU A 278 23.41 -2.93 -11.42
CA LEU A 278 23.46 -2.21 -10.15
C LEU A 278 24.33 -0.94 -10.25
N SER A 279 25.42 -0.98 -11.02
CA SER A 279 26.25 0.20 -11.25
C SER A 279 25.48 1.29 -12.02
N ASP A 280 24.74 0.92 -13.07
CA ASP A 280 23.89 1.85 -13.83
C ASP A 280 22.74 2.40 -12.97
N TYR A 281 22.14 1.56 -12.12
CA TYR A 281 21.12 1.95 -11.17
C TYR A 281 21.66 2.97 -10.16
N ALA A 282 22.84 2.73 -9.59
CA ALA A 282 23.47 3.61 -8.61
C ALA A 282 23.75 5.01 -9.18
N LEU A 283 24.22 5.09 -10.44
CA LEU A 283 24.47 6.38 -11.11
C LEU A 283 23.17 7.20 -11.24
N LYS A 284 22.05 6.56 -11.61
CA LYS A 284 20.77 7.25 -11.74
C LYS A 284 20.14 7.66 -10.42
N LEU A 285 20.30 6.85 -9.36
CA LEU A 285 19.79 7.24 -8.04
C LEU A 285 20.42 8.54 -7.53
N ALA A 286 21.70 8.76 -7.83
CA ALA A 286 22.42 9.98 -7.45
C ALA A 286 21.78 11.25 -8.05
N ASP A 287 21.14 11.14 -9.21
CA ASP A 287 20.48 12.26 -9.88
C ASP A 287 19.09 12.60 -9.29
N GLN A 288 18.47 11.71 -8.50
CA GLN A 288 17.10 11.87 -8.00
C GLN A 288 16.96 12.69 -6.68
N ASP A 289 18.02 13.31 -6.18
CA ASP A 289 18.07 13.89 -4.81
C ASP A 289 17.50 15.33 -4.64
N PHE A 290 16.73 15.84 -5.60
CA PHE A 290 16.60 17.30 -5.76
C PHE A 290 15.59 18.05 -4.87
N HIS A 291 14.82 17.41 -3.97
CA HIS A 291 13.65 18.09 -3.35
C HIS A 291 13.41 17.88 -1.83
N TYR A 292 14.38 17.37 -1.06
CA TYR A 292 14.16 17.09 0.38
C TYR A 292 13.61 18.26 1.19
N GLY A 293 14.04 19.49 0.91
CA GLY A 293 13.57 20.68 1.64
C GLY A 293 12.08 20.95 1.45
N GLN A 294 11.56 20.74 0.24
CA GLN A 294 10.14 20.90 -0.09
C GLN A 294 9.30 19.77 0.51
N LEU A 295 9.76 18.51 0.40
CA LEU A 295 9.06 17.36 0.98
C LEU A 295 8.92 17.49 2.50
N ASN A 296 9.97 17.94 3.19
CA ASN A 296 9.95 18.18 4.63
C ASN A 296 8.93 19.26 5.07
N ARG A 297 8.58 20.20 4.18
CA ARG A 297 7.51 21.18 4.47
C ARG A 297 6.17 20.48 4.57
N TRP A 298 5.83 19.63 3.61
CA TRP A 298 4.56 18.91 3.57
C TRP A 298 4.48 17.85 4.67
N ARG A 299 5.60 17.16 4.95
CA ARG A 299 5.72 16.24 6.10
C ARG A 299 5.32 16.92 7.39
N ARG A 300 5.90 18.10 7.66
CA ARG A 300 5.54 18.88 8.86
C ARG A 300 4.07 19.27 8.87
N GLN A 301 3.51 19.72 7.75
CA GLN A 301 2.09 20.07 7.71
C GLN A 301 1.19 18.90 8.10
N ILE A 302 1.42 17.69 7.57
CA ILE A 302 0.62 16.51 7.93
C ILE A 302 0.80 16.17 9.42
N LEU A 303 2.03 16.18 9.94
CA LEU A 303 2.31 15.74 11.31
C LEU A 303 1.95 16.78 12.38
N GLU A 304 1.95 18.07 12.06
CA GLU A 304 1.76 19.16 13.02
C GLU A 304 0.30 19.68 13.03
N ARG A 305 -0.52 19.31 12.04
CA ARG A 305 -1.91 19.79 11.91
C ARG A 305 -2.91 18.66 12.11
N ARG A 306 -3.73 18.74 13.16
CA ARG A 306 -4.71 17.70 13.53
C ARG A 306 -5.70 17.41 12.41
N GLU A 307 -6.12 18.44 11.69
CA GLU A 307 -7.06 18.38 10.57
C GLU A 307 -6.51 17.60 9.36
N LEU A 308 -5.19 17.49 9.22
CA LEU A 308 -4.54 16.70 8.15
C LEU A 308 -4.16 15.30 8.64
N TYR A 309 -3.62 15.22 9.86
CA TYR A 309 -3.09 13.99 10.42
C TYR A 309 -4.13 12.86 10.48
N GLY A 310 -5.31 13.15 11.03
CA GLY A 310 -6.37 12.14 11.19
C GLY A 310 -6.82 11.52 9.87
N PRO A 311 -7.26 12.32 8.87
CA PRO A 311 -7.61 11.82 7.55
C PRO A 311 -6.47 11.04 6.87
N PHE A 312 -5.23 11.53 6.97
CA PHE A 312 -4.07 10.85 6.39
C PHE A 312 -3.87 9.45 6.99
N VAL A 313 -3.82 9.34 8.33
CA VAL A 313 -3.59 8.04 8.97
C VAL A 313 -4.77 7.10 8.73
N ARG A 314 -6.02 7.59 8.71
CA ARG A 314 -7.19 6.77 8.38
C ARG A 314 -7.21 6.26 6.94
N GLN A 315 -6.66 7.02 5.99
CA GLN A 315 -6.53 6.60 4.61
C GLN A 315 -5.55 5.42 4.47
N PHE A 316 -4.40 5.48 5.15
CA PHE A 316 -3.33 4.48 5.03
C PHE A 316 -3.24 3.50 6.21
N PHE A 317 -4.26 3.46 7.07
CA PHE A 317 -4.25 2.69 8.31
C PHE A 317 -3.81 1.24 8.11
N TYR A 318 -4.38 0.57 7.10
CA TYR A 318 -4.06 -0.83 6.82
C TYR A 318 -2.71 -1.04 6.13
N ASP A 319 -2.14 -0.05 5.42
CA ASP A 319 -0.77 -0.16 4.93
C ASP A 319 0.20 -0.27 6.11
N TYR A 320 0.02 0.54 7.16
CA TYR A 320 0.88 0.47 8.36
C TYR A 320 0.79 -0.90 9.06
N ILE A 321 -0.42 -1.49 9.13
CA ILE A 321 -0.63 -2.79 9.76
C ILE A 321 -0.13 -3.95 8.90
N ILE A 322 -0.55 -4.02 7.64
CA ILE A 322 -0.24 -5.13 6.73
C ILE A 322 1.27 -5.21 6.48
N PHE A 323 1.90 -4.05 6.29
CA PHE A 323 3.34 -3.98 6.02
C PHE A 323 4.21 -3.79 7.26
N ARG A 324 3.60 -3.85 8.47
CA ARG A 324 4.28 -3.71 9.77
C ARG A 324 5.16 -2.46 9.86
N LEU A 325 4.67 -1.36 9.31
CA LEU A 325 5.34 -0.07 9.33
C LEU A 325 4.98 0.68 10.62
N PRO A 326 5.90 1.46 11.20
CA PRO A 326 5.57 2.32 12.31
C PRO A 326 4.58 3.40 11.84
N PHE A 327 3.51 3.59 12.60
CA PHE A 327 2.63 4.73 12.39
C PHE A 327 3.40 6.04 12.60
N PRO A 328 3.09 7.10 11.84
CA PRO A 328 3.76 8.38 11.99
C PRO A 328 3.33 9.05 13.29
N GLU A 329 4.28 9.48 14.13
CA GLU A 329 3.95 10.18 15.38
C GLU A 329 3.49 11.62 15.13
N PRO A 330 2.35 12.05 15.71
CA PRO A 330 1.90 13.43 15.59
C PRO A 330 2.80 14.36 16.40
N LYS A 331 2.94 15.60 15.92
CA LYS A 331 3.75 16.66 16.54
C LYS A 331 2.92 17.76 17.21
N PHE A 332 1.60 17.56 17.31
CA PHE A 332 0.69 18.42 18.06
C PHE A 332 0.35 17.80 19.42
N SER A 333 -0.07 18.63 20.38
CA SER A 333 -0.56 18.16 21.68
C SER A 333 -2.00 17.60 21.55
N GLU A 334 -2.31 16.61 22.38
CA GLU A 334 -3.65 16.00 22.46
C GLU A 334 -4.68 16.89 23.16
#